data_AF-A0A927EY22-F1
#
_entry.id   AF-A0A927EY22-F1
#
_cell.length_a   1.000
_cell.length_b   1.000
_cell.length_c   1.000
_cell.angle_alpha   90.00
_cell.angle_beta   90.00
_cell.angle_gamma   90.00
#
_symmetry.space_group_name_H-M   'P 1'
#
loop_
_entity.id
_entity.type
_entity.pdbx_description
1 polymer ?
#
loop_
_entity_poly.entity_id
_entity_poly.type
_entity_poly.pdbx_seq_one_letter_code
_entity_poly.pdbx_strand_id
1 'polypeptide(L)'
;MTARRSRKAAALTVLGVAPLALTGLTATPALAHGSMSDPVSRVAACYAEGPESPDSAACRAAVAAGGTQPFYDWNEVNIGDAAGRHREIIPDGELCSAGREKYLGLDLPRADWPATALNSGERTFRYTATAPHRGSIELYVTRDGYDPTQPLTWADLEPEPFVAVTDPKLSEGAYVFTGDVPEKSGRHLIYSVWQRSDSPEAFYTCSDVTFGGESAPAGEPGAEEPGAGAEEAAAETEAPAAPTREQIEEGRDRSSVSHDGHGGDGPDAPEHSGHSKDEGPEPLGDGTEPVGQRDEAHLAETGGEDATGTLAVGGAAALALGTGVVALTLRRRALGRHRA
;
A
#
# COMPACT_ATOMS: atom_id res chain seq x y z
N MET A 1 12.79 28.60 -75.61
CA MET A 1 11.50 29.14 -75.11
C MET A 1 10.86 28.06 -74.25
N THR A 2 11.13 27.99 -72.94
CA THR A 2 10.39 28.64 -71.82
C THR A 2 8.93 28.19 -71.63
N ALA A 3 8.75 27.27 -70.68
CA ALA A 3 7.88 27.32 -69.49
C ALA A 3 6.35 27.46 -69.57
N ARG A 4 5.64 26.51 -68.92
CA ARG A 4 4.67 26.70 -67.80
C ARG A 4 4.21 25.32 -67.28
N ARG A 5 4.67 24.83 -66.11
CA ARG A 5 3.98 24.84 -64.78
C ARG A 5 2.44 24.89 -64.89
N SER A 6 1.67 23.96 -64.31
CA SER A 6 1.47 23.82 -62.85
C SER A 6 0.69 22.53 -62.48
N ARG A 7 1.24 21.72 -61.56
CA ARG A 7 0.74 21.42 -60.19
C ARG A 7 -0.77 21.17 -60.07
N LYS A 8 -1.20 19.93 -59.77
CA LYS A 8 -2.17 19.55 -58.71
C LYS A 8 -2.05 18.05 -58.39
N ALA A 9 -1.07 17.67 -57.56
CA ALA A 9 -1.18 16.48 -56.73
C ALA A 9 -1.37 16.97 -55.29
N ALA A 10 -2.04 16.17 -54.46
CA ALA A 10 -2.47 16.42 -53.09
C ALA A 10 -3.79 17.21 -52.94
N ALA A 11 -4.91 16.48 -53.02
CA ALA A 11 -6.11 16.82 -52.27
C ALA A 11 -6.18 15.88 -51.07
N LEU A 12 -6.14 16.51 -49.89
CA LEU A 12 -6.09 15.97 -48.55
C LEU A 12 -7.08 14.82 -48.28
N THR A 13 -6.54 13.68 -47.84
CA THR A 13 -7.25 12.73 -46.98
C THR A 13 -6.48 12.62 -45.67
N VAL A 14 -6.52 13.69 -44.87
CA VAL A 14 -6.08 13.67 -43.47
C VAL A 14 -7.23 14.20 -42.64
N LEU A 15 -8.26 13.37 -42.44
CA LEU A 15 -9.31 13.56 -41.46
C LEU A 15 -9.79 12.17 -41.08
N GLY A 16 -9.08 11.51 -40.16
CA GLY A 16 -9.47 10.17 -39.73
C GLY A 16 -8.60 9.49 -38.68
N VAL A 17 -7.46 10.06 -38.27
CA VAL A 17 -6.57 9.40 -37.29
C VAL A 17 -6.36 10.26 -36.02
N ALA A 18 -7.02 11.41 -35.90
CA ALA A 18 -6.74 12.36 -34.81
C ALA A 18 -7.47 12.14 -33.46
N PRO A 19 -8.52 11.32 -33.27
CA PRO A 19 -9.11 11.17 -31.93
C PRO A 19 -8.73 9.89 -31.16
N LEU A 20 -7.76 9.09 -31.62
CA LEU A 20 -7.36 7.85 -30.92
C LEU A 20 -6.06 7.96 -30.10
N ALA A 21 -5.44 9.15 -30.04
CA ALA A 21 -4.18 9.35 -29.32
C ALA A 21 -4.36 9.86 -27.86
N LEU A 22 -5.59 10.01 -27.37
CA LEU A 22 -5.88 10.61 -26.05
C LEU A 22 -6.58 9.67 -25.05
N THR A 23 -6.37 8.35 -25.15
CA THR A 23 -6.86 7.38 -24.15
C THR A 23 -5.74 6.68 -23.40
N GLY A 24 -4.54 7.28 -23.39
CA GLY A 24 -3.38 6.79 -22.64
C GLY A 24 -3.22 7.44 -21.26
N LEU A 25 -4.31 7.82 -20.58
CA LEU A 25 -4.22 8.02 -19.13
C LEU A 25 -4.05 6.63 -18.52
N THR A 26 -2.80 6.18 -18.39
CA THR A 26 -2.48 5.12 -17.44
C THR A 26 -2.91 5.63 -16.08
N ALA A 27 -3.99 5.09 -15.52
CA ALA A 27 -4.31 5.32 -14.12
C ALA A 27 -3.07 4.92 -13.31
N THR A 28 -2.38 5.91 -12.77
CA THR A 28 -1.26 5.68 -11.87
C THR A 28 -1.82 4.90 -10.69
N PRO A 29 -1.29 3.71 -10.37
CA PRO A 29 -1.76 2.98 -9.19
C PRO A 29 -1.52 3.91 -7.99
N ALA A 30 -2.61 4.29 -7.32
CA ALA A 30 -2.50 4.98 -6.05
C ALA A 30 -1.92 3.97 -5.06
N LEU A 31 -0.77 4.26 -4.47
CA LEU A 31 -0.06 3.31 -3.61
C LEU A 31 -0.65 3.31 -2.21
N ALA A 32 -0.85 2.13 -1.65
CA ALA A 32 -1.14 2.00 -0.24
C ALA A 32 0.15 1.84 0.55
N HIS A 33 0.13 2.20 1.82
CA HIS A 33 1.30 2.06 2.68
C HIS A 33 0.88 1.93 4.13
N GLY A 34 1.50 0.99 4.82
CA GLY A 34 1.27 0.78 6.24
C GLY A 34 1.89 -0.50 6.78
N SER A 35 1.75 -0.72 8.08
CA SER A 35 2.21 -1.92 8.77
C SER A 35 1.39 -2.17 10.04
N MET A 36 1.37 -3.41 10.53
CA MET A 36 0.80 -3.74 11.83
C MET A 36 1.50 -2.95 12.94
N SER A 37 0.71 -2.22 13.73
CA SER A 37 1.19 -1.44 14.88
C SER A 37 0.77 -2.03 16.22
N ASP A 38 -0.28 -2.86 16.25
CA ASP A 38 -0.64 -3.65 17.43
C ASP A 38 -1.27 -5.00 17.04
N PRO A 39 -0.57 -6.14 17.28
CA PRO A 39 0.83 -6.23 17.74
C PRO A 39 1.80 -5.70 16.69
N VAL A 40 2.85 -5.01 17.14
CA VAL A 40 3.80 -4.34 16.24
C VAL A 40 4.55 -5.34 15.36
N SER A 41 4.72 -5.01 14.08
CA SER A 41 5.49 -5.82 13.14
C SER A 41 6.99 -5.68 13.33
N ARG A 42 7.77 -6.67 12.88
CA ARG A 42 9.25 -6.63 12.87
C ARG A 42 9.78 -5.35 12.22
N VAL A 43 9.26 -5.01 11.03
CA VAL A 43 9.75 -3.87 10.26
C VAL A 43 9.44 -2.54 10.96
N ALA A 44 8.24 -2.42 11.56
CA ALA A 44 7.85 -1.23 12.30
C ALA A 44 8.62 -1.10 13.62
N ALA A 45 8.81 -2.19 14.36
CA ALA A 45 9.58 -2.20 15.61
C ALA A 45 11.05 -1.82 15.34
N CYS A 46 11.69 -2.40 14.33
CA CYS A 46 13.08 -2.06 13.99
C CYS A 46 13.25 -0.64 13.46
N TYR A 47 12.23 -0.09 12.80
CA TYR A 47 12.22 1.33 12.46
C TYR A 47 12.11 2.22 13.71
N ALA A 48 11.24 1.84 14.66
CA ALA A 48 11.06 2.56 15.92
C ALA A 48 12.31 2.52 16.81
N GLU A 49 13.11 1.45 16.76
CA GLU A 49 14.43 1.37 17.40
C GLU A 49 15.50 2.25 16.74
N GLY A 50 15.22 2.81 15.56
CA GLY A 50 16.15 3.64 14.79
C GLY A 50 17.08 2.81 13.89
N PRO A 51 16.89 2.85 12.55
CA PRO A 51 17.63 1.99 11.63
C PRO A 51 19.17 2.11 11.71
N GLU A 52 19.70 3.28 12.07
CA GLU A 52 21.15 3.51 12.15
C GLU A 52 21.83 2.84 13.34
N SER A 53 21.10 2.60 14.43
CA SER A 53 21.66 2.04 15.66
C SER A 53 20.56 1.37 16.51
N PRO A 54 19.94 0.28 16.02
CA PRO A 54 18.84 -0.34 16.73
C PRO A 54 19.28 -1.05 18.02
N ASP A 55 18.39 -1.09 19.00
CA ASP A 55 18.64 -1.55 20.36
C ASP A 55 18.57 -3.08 20.51
N SER A 56 17.69 -3.75 19.78
CA SER A 56 17.53 -5.20 19.85
C SER A 56 18.58 -5.92 18.98
N ALA A 57 19.01 -7.09 19.46
CA ALA A 57 19.96 -7.91 18.71
C ALA A 57 19.37 -8.39 17.37
N ALA A 58 18.06 -8.63 17.31
CA ALA A 58 17.37 -9.01 16.10
C ALA A 58 17.32 -7.87 15.07
N CYS A 59 16.95 -6.65 15.47
CA CYS A 59 16.93 -5.51 14.56
C CYS A 59 18.33 -5.13 14.06
N ARG A 60 19.36 -5.21 14.91
CA ARG A 60 20.76 -5.08 14.45
C ARG A 60 21.13 -6.12 13.40
N ALA A 61 20.74 -7.37 13.60
CA ALA A 61 21.01 -8.43 12.63
C ALA A 61 20.25 -8.20 11.31
N ALA A 62 19.01 -7.73 11.39
CA ALA A 62 18.17 -7.43 10.24
C ALA A 62 18.73 -6.27 9.41
N VAL A 63 19.14 -5.18 10.07
CA VAL A 63 19.86 -4.05 9.43
C VAL A 63 21.20 -4.49 8.87
N ALA A 64 21.96 -5.34 9.56
CA ALA A 64 23.23 -5.85 9.03
C ALA A 64 23.04 -6.72 7.78
N ALA A 65 21.88 -7.37 7.63
CA ALA A 65 21.57 -8.21 6.49
C ALA A 65 21.00 -7.43 5.30
N GLY A 66 20.09 -6.48 5.53
CA GLY A 66 19.35 -5.75 4.49
C GLY A 66 19.71 -4.27 4.31
N GLY A 67 20.55 -3.70 5.19
CA GLY A 67 20.83 -2.27 5.27
C GLY A 67 19.74 -1.49 6.03
N THR A 68 19.90 -0.16 6.10
CA THR A 68 18.97 0.70 6.86
C THR A 68 17.74 1.13 6.05
N GLN A 69 17.88 1.24 4.72
CA GLN A 69 16.81 1.70 3.82
C GLN A 69 15.49 0.92 3.93
N PRO A 70 15.48 -0.42 4.04
CA PRO A 70 14.23 -1.18 4.19
C PRO A 70 13.41 -0.76 5.42
N PHE A 71 14.07 -0.28 6.47
CA PHE A 71 13.41 0.16 7.69
C PHE A 71 12.94 1.61 7.60
N TYR A 72 13.60 2.48 6.82
CA TYR A 72 12.99 3.78 6.46
C TYR A 72 11.72 3.57 5.62
N ASP A 73 11.70 2.50 4.84
CA ASP A 73 10.59 2.10 3.97
C ASP A 73 9.67 1.06 4.66
N TRP A 74 9.53 1.14 5.98
CA TRP A 74 8.84 0.13 6.82
C TRP A 74 7.38 -0.11 6.47
N ASN A 75 6.76 0.84 5.77
CA ASN A 75 5.36 0.84 5.37
C ASN A 75 5.12 0.24 3.98
N GLU A 76 6.14 -0.33 3.32
CA GLU A 76 6.06 -0.85 1.94
C GLU A 76 6.57 -2.29 1.79
N VAL A 77 6.34 -3.15 2.77
CA VAL A 77 6.50 -4.61 2.57
C VAL A 77 5.31 -5.10 1.74
N ASN A 78 5.36 -4.87 0.43
CA ASN A 78 4.27 -5.10 -0.51
C ASN A 78 4.64 -6.05 -1.66
N ILE A 79 3.63 -6.48 -2.40
CA ILE A 79 3.75 -7.04 -3.75
C ILE A 79 2.69 -6.36 -4.62
N GLY A 80 3.14 -5.60 -5.62
CA GLY A 80 2.27 -4.77 -6.45
C GLY A 80 1.23 -5.55 -7.27
N ASP A 81 1.50 -6.80 -7.63
CA ASP A 81 0.66 -7.63 -8.49
C ASP A 81 0.12 -8.90 -7.80
N ALA A 82 0.04 -8.90 -6.47
CA ALA A 82 -0.33 -10.06 -5.66
C ALA A 82 -1.66 -10.70 -6.08
N ALA A 83 -2.72 -9.88 -6.22
CA ALA A 83 -4.05 -10.25 -6.66
C ALA A 83 -4.60 -11.52 -5.98
N GLY A 84 -4.42 -11.63 -4.65
CA GLY A 84 -4.86 -12.77 -3.84
C GLY A 84 -3.97 -14.03 -3.93
N ARG A 85 -2.92 -14.04 -4.77
CA ARG A 85 -2.08 -15.22 -5.02
C ARG A 85 -0.94 -15.38 -4.01
N HIS A 86 -1.13 -14.95 -2.76
CA HIS A 86 -0.06 -14.83 -1.75
C HIS A 86 0.77 -16.11 -1.59
N ARG A 87 0.12 -17.26 -1.44
CA ARG A 87 0.76 -18.58 -1.28
C ARG A 87 1.44 -19.12 -2.54
N GLU A 88 1.07 -18.60 -3.71
CA GLU A 88 1.66 -19.00 -4.98
C GLU A 88 2.95 -18.22 -5.27
N ILE A 89 2.98 -16.94 -4.86
CA ILE A 89 4.03 -16.00 -5.27
C ILE A 89 5.07 -15.73 -4.17
N ILE A 90 4.78 -16.04 -2.91
CA ILE A 90 5.72 -15.88 -1.80
C ILE A 90 6.28 -17.27 -1.43
N PRO A 91 7.57 -17.53 -1.65
CA PRO A 91 8.20 -18.78 -1.26
C PRO A 91 8.25 -18.98 0.27
N ASP A 92 8.30 -20.24 0.70
CA ASP A 92 8.62 -20.58 2.08
C ASP A 92 10.00 -20.00 2.47
N GLY A 93 10.08 -19.48 3.69
CA GLY A 93 11.27 -18.79 4.20
C GLY A 93 11.32 -17.30 3.87
N GLU A 94 10.43 -16.79 3.02
CA GLU A 94 10.42 -15.38 2.56
C GLU A 94 9.11 -14.66 2.88
N LEU A 95 8.33 -15.19 3.84
CA LEU A 95 7.01 -14.64 4.17
C LEU A 95 7.11 -13.22 4.73
N CYS A 96 8.10 -12.93 5.57
CA CYS A 96 8.22 -11.64 6.26
C CYS A 96 8.80 -10.55 5.37
N SER A 97 9.56 -10.90 4.34
CA SER A 97 10.00 -9.98 3.28
C SER A 97 9.03 -9.87 2.11
N ALA A 98 8.00 -10.73 2.06
CA ALA A 98 7.14 -10.94 0.91
C ALA A 98 7.91 -11.34 -0.37
N GLY A 99 8.98 -12.14 -0.23
CA GLY A 99 9.83 -12.55 -1.36
C GLY A 99 10.72 -11.43 -1.93
N ARG A 100 10.82 -10.28 -1.24
CA ARG A 100 11.59 -9.13 -1.73
C ARG A 100 12.98 -9.09 -1.09
N GLU A 101 14.01 -9.12 -1.92
CA GLU A 101 15.41 -9.01 -1.49
C GLU A 101 15.67 -7.77 -0.62
N LYS A 102 15.01 -6.64 -0.93
CA LYS A 102 15.03 -5.42 -0.11
C LYS A 102 14.75 -5.70 1.37
N TYR A 103 13.85 -6.62 1.69
CA TYR A 103 13.39 -6.88 3.06
C TYR A 103 13.93 -8.20 3.65
N LEU A 104 14.96 -8.81 3.06
CA LEU A 104 15.48 -10.13 3.48
C LEU A 104 15.85 -10.22 4.97
N GLY A 105 16.21 -9.08 5.59
CA GLY A 105 16.54 -9.02 7.01
C GLY A 105 15.37 -9.40 7.92
N LEU A 106 14.13 -9.26 7.45
CA LEU A 106 12.91 -9.61 8.18
C LEU A 106 12.68 -11.13 8.25
N ASP A 107 13.31 -11.91 7.36
CA ASP A 107 13.17 -13.37 7.30
C ASP A 107 14.15 -14.12 8.22
N LEU A 108 15.05 -13.40 8.92
CA LEU A 108 16.04 -14.04 9.79
C LEU A 108 15.36 -14.91 10.86
N PRO A 109 15.69 -16.22 10.93
CA PRO A 109 15.06 -17.13 11.87
C PRO A 109 15.71 -16.96 13.25
N ARG A 110 15.06 -16.19 14.11
CA ARG A 110 15.56 -15.83 15.44
C ARG A 110 14.49 -15.93 16.52
N ALA A 111 14.87 -16.45 17.68
CA ALA A 111 14.02 -16.49 18.86
C ALA A 111 14.02 -15.18 19.68
N ASP A 112 14.81 -14.18 19.30
CA ASP A 112 14.97 -12.92 20.04
C ASP A 112 14.46 -11.69 19.29
N TRP A 113 13.61 -11.87 18.27
CA TRP A 113 12.82 -10.74 17.75
C TRP A 113 11.97 -10.13 18.87
N PRO A 114 11.88 -8.79 18.96
CA PRO A 114 11.01 -8.13 19.92
C PRO A 114 9.56 -8.62 19.77
N ALA A 115 8.94 -9.04 20.87
CA ALA A 115 7.65 -9.71 20.83
C ALA A 115 6.60 -9.03 21.73
N THR A 116 5.40 -8.78 21.19
CA THR A 116 4.28 -8.23 21.95
C THR A 116 3.63 -9.32 22.81
N ALA A 117 3.38 -9.05 24.09
CA ALA A 117 2.61 -9.97 24.94
C ALA A 117 1.14 -10.02 24.46
N LEU A 118 0.61 -11.23 24.30
CA LEU A 118 -0.72 -11.45 23.78
C LEU A 118 -1.50 -12.45 24.64
N ASN A 119 -2.77 -12.14 24.89
CA ASN A 119 -3.70 -13.03 25.57
C ASN A 119 -4.73 -13.53 24.56
N SER A 120 -5.25 -14.74 24.79
CA SER A 120 -6.38 -15.26 24.03
C SER A 120 -7.68 -14.50 24.35
N GLY A 121 -8.66 -14.62 23.45
CA GLY A 121 -9.94 -13.93 23.54
C GLY A 121 -10.00 -12.63 22.73
N GLU A 122 -11.07 -11.86 22.93
CA GLU A 122 -11.35 -10.65 22.17
C GLU A 122 -10.24 -9.61 22.34
N ARG A 123 -9.70 -9.12 21.22
CA ARG A 123 -8.69 -8.07 21.17
C ARG A 123 -8.98 -7.07 20.05
N THR A 124 -8.67 -5.80 20.31
CA THR A 124 -8.58 -4.77 19.28
C THR A 124 -7.18 -4.74 18.67
N PHE A 125 -7.10 -4.78 17.35
CA PHE A 125 -5.89 -4.71 16.56
C PHE A 125 -5.77 -3.35 15.88
N ARG A 126 -4.51 -2.96 15.58
CA ARG A 126 -4.21 -1.73 14.86
C ARG A 126 -3.23 -1.98 13.73
N TYR A 127 -3.56 -1.43 12.56
CA TYR A 127 -2.70 -1.41 11.38
C TYR A 127 -2.49 0.05 10.98
N THR A 128 -1.31 0.60 11.22
CA THR A 128 -0.99 1.98 10.82
C THR A 128 -1.03 2.10 9.31
N ALA A 129 -1.76 3.08 8.79
CA ALA A 129 -1.94 3.33 7.36
C ALA A 129 -1.44 4.73 7.02
N THR A 130 -0.19 4.82 6.56
CA THR A 130 0.41 6.09 6.12
C THR A 130 -0.20 6.58 4.79
N ALA A 131 -0.70 5.65 3.97
CA ALA A 131 -1.53 5.93 2.80
C ALA A 131 -2.71 4.94 2.81
N PRO A 132 -3.91 5.36 3.27
CA PRO A 132 -5.08 4.47 3.40
C PRO A 132 -5.70 4.10 2.06
N HIS A 133 -6.08 2.83 1.88
CA HIS A 133 -6.82 2.29 0.73
C HIS A 133 -7.91 1.32 1.16
N ARG A 134 -8.81 0.96 0.24
CA ARG A 134 -9.82 -0.06 0.49
C ARG A 134 -9.22 -1.46 0.38
N GLY A 135 -9.74 -2.41 1.16
CA GLY A 135 -9.21 -3.76 1.15
C GLY A 135 -9.61 -4.59 2.36
N SER A 136 -9.09 -5.81 2.38
CA SER A 136 -9.30 -6.77 3.46
C SER A 136 -8.00 -7.07 4.18
N ILE A 137 -8.04 -7.10 5.50
CA ILE A 137 -6.92 -7.50 6.35
C ILE A 137 -7.23 -8.87 6.95
N GLU A 138 -6.35 -9.82 6.70
CA GLU A 138 -6.37 -11.17 7.27
C GLU A 138 -5.20 -11.32 8.24
N LEU A 139 -5.46 -11.87 9.43
CA LEU A 139 -4.43 -12.23 10.40
C LEU A 139 -4.39 -13.75 10.57
N TYR A 140 -3.21 -14.31 10.31
CA TYR A 140 -2.87 -15.71 10.54
C TYR A 140 -1.98 -15.82 11.77
N VAL A 141 -2.03 -16.95 12.46
CA VAL A 141 -1.12 -17.26 13.56
C VAL A 141 -0.39 -18.56 13.25
N THR A 142 0.86 -18.66 13.68
CA THR A 142 1.61 -19.93 13.63
C THR A 142 0.93 -21.05 14.43
N ARG A 143 1.10 -22.29 13.98
CA ARG A 143 0.66 -23.52 14.64
C ARG A 143 1.38 -23.75 15.96
N ASP A 144 0.81 -24.65 16.77
CA ASP A 144 1.49 -25.13 17.97
C ASP A 144 2.77 -25.88 17.62
N GLY A 145 3.83 -25.67 18.42
CA GLY A 145 5.14 -26.24 18.15
C GLY A 145 6.00 -25.44 17.15
N TYR A 146 5.55 -24.25 16.73
CA TYR A 146 6.36 -23.30 15.96
C TYR A 146 7.73 -23.06 16.61
N ASP A 147 8.78 -23.16 15.80
CA ASP A 147 10.16 -22.88 16.19
C ASP A 147 10.65 -21.59 15.49
N PRO A 148 10.80 -20.47 16.21
CA PRO A 148 11.24 -19.21 15.62
C PRO A 148 12.69 -19.24 15.15
N THR A 149 13.45 -20.30 15.45
CA THR A 149 14.82 -20.51 14.95
C THR A 149 14.87 -21.22 13.60
N GLN A 150 13.72 -21.55 13.02
CA GLN A 150 13.60 -22.02 11.64
C GLN A 150 12.98 -20.93 10.74
N PRO A 151 13.31 -20.89 9.43
CA PRO A 151 12.62 -20.01 8.49
C PRO A 151 11.12 -20.30 8.46
N LEU A 152 10.30 -19.25 8.51
CA LEU A 152 8.84 -19.36 8.51
C LEU A 152 8.34 -19.88 7.16
N THR A 153 7.47 -20.89 7.17
CA THR A 153 6.82 -21.45 5.97
C THR A 153 5.32 -21.25 6.02
N TRP A 154 4.64 -21.39 4.87
CA TRP A 154 3.17 -21.39 4.82
C TRP A 154 2.55 -22.55 5.61
N ALA A 155 3.28 -23.66 5.76
CA ALA A 155 2.82 -24.81 6.54
C ALA A 155 2.86 -24.54 8.05
N ASP A 156 3.70 -23.61 8.51
CA ASP A 156 3.79 -23.21 9.91
C ASP A 156 2.61 -22.34 10.35
N LEU A 157 1.85 -21.76 9.42
CA LEU A 157 0.65 -20.98 9.72
C LEU A 157 -0.58 -21.91 9.87
N GLU A 158 -1.49 -21.53 10.75
CA GLU A 158 -2.85 -22.08 10.73
C GLU A 158 -3.48 -21.81 9.35
N PRO A 159 -4.27 -22.76 8.82
CA PRO A 159 -4.69 -22.73 7.42
C PRO A 159 -5.70 -21.60 7.15
N GLU A 160 -6.46 -21.22 8.17
CA GLU A 160 -7.46 -20.14 8.13
C GLU A 160 -6.98 -18.96 8.98
N PRO A 161 -7.26 -17.72 8.56
CA PRO A 161 -6.98 -16.56 9.40
C PRO A 161 -7.93 -16.57 10.60
N PHE A 162 -7.42 -16.19 11.77
CA PHE A 162 -8.25 -16.04 12.98
C PHE A 162 -8.98 -14.69 13.01
N VAL A 163 -8.55 -13.72 12.19
CA VAL A 163 -9.27 -12.47 11.91
C VAL A 163 -9.30 -12.23 10.40
N ALA A 164 -10.47 -11.90 9.87
CA ALA A 164 -10.64 -11.39 8.53
C ALA A 164 -11.62 -10.21 8.57
N VAL A 165 -11.14 -9.01 8.20
CA VAL A 165 -11.95 -7.78 8.19
C VAL A 165 -11.86 -7.11 6.83
N THR A 166 -12.96 -6.56 6.33
CA THR A 166 -13.00 -5.82 5.07
C THR A 166 -13.37 -4.37 5.35
N ASP A 167 -12.66 -3.45 4.70
CA ASP A 167 -12.80 -2.00 4.86
C ASP A 167 -12.92 -1.58 6.34
N PRO A 168 -11.94 -1.96 7.21
CA PRO A 168 -11.98 -1.61 8.63
C PRO A 168 -11.97 -0.10 8.83
N LYS A 169 -12.50 0.35 9.98
CA LYS A 169 -12.57 1.77 10.32
C LYS A 169 -11.16 2.36 10.42
N LEU A 170 -10.90 3.43 9.68
CA LEU A 170 -9.71 4.26 9.88
C LEU A 170 -9.95 5.22 11.05
N SER A 171 -9.07 5.19 12.05
CA SER A 171 -9.10 6.07 13.23
C SER A 171 -7.67 6.46 13.58
N GLU A 172 -7.41 7.77 13.67
CA GLU A 172 -6.11 8.30 14.10
C GLU A 172 -4.91 7.77 13.28
N GLY A 173 -5.12 7.56 11.97
CA GLY A 173 -4.07 7.07 11.06
C GLY A 173 -3.83 5.56 11.09
N ALA A 174 -4.69 4.79 11.77
CA ALA A 174 -4.65 3.33 11.75
C ALA A 174 -6.01 2.73 11.44
N TYR A 175 -6.04 1.59 10.75
CA TYR A 175 -7.21 0.74 10.72
C TYR A 175 -7.37 0.07 12.09
N VAL A 176 -8.57 0.15 12.64
CA VAL A 176 -8.92 -0.42 13.94
C VAL A 176 -10.02 -1.44 13.77
N PHE A 177 -9.77 -2.66 14.24
CA PHE A 177 -10.69 -3.78 14.11
C PHE A 177 -10.52 -4.77 15.27
N THR A 178 -11.59 -5.51 15.58
CA THR A 178 -11.61 -6.47 16.68
C THR A 178 -11.59 -7.90 16.12
N GLY A 179 -10.96 -8.82 16.85
CA GLY A 179 -11.05 -10.24 16.57
C GLY A 179 -10.74 -11.09 17.80
N ASP A 180 -11.10 -12.38 17.73
CA ASP A 180 -10.87 -13.34 18.80
C ASP A 180 -9.52 -14.04 18.61
N VAL A 181 -8.57 -13.74 19.49
CA VAL A 181 -7.27 -14.39 19.51
C VAL A 181 -7.42 -15.85 19.97
N PRO A 182 -6.92 -16.84 19.23
CA PRO A 182 -7.03 -18.24 19.62
C PRO A 182 -6.21 -18.58 20.88
N GLU A 183 -6.60 -19.65 21.57
CA GLU A 183 -5.83 -20.23 22.66
C GLU A 183 -4.48 -20.75 22.13
N LYS A 184 -3.39 -20.11 22.54
CA LYS A 184 -1.99 -20.44 22.19
C LYS A 184 -1.11 -20.29 23.44
N SER A 185 0.13 -20.78 23.39
CA SER A 185 1.07 -20.67 24.51
C SER A 185 2.51 -20.51 24.04
N GLY A 186 3.28 -19.64 24.69
CA GLY A 186 4.68 -19.41 24.35
C GLY A 186 4.85 -18.53 23.12
N ARG A 187 6.01 -18.66 22.46
CA ARG A 187 6.40 -17.82 21.32
C ARG A 187 5.64 -18.22 20.06
N HIS A 188 5.04 -17.23 19.41
CA HIS A 188 4.34 -17.38 18.14
C HIS A 188 4.63 -16.16 17.25
N LEU A 189 4.15 -16.26 16.01
CA LEU A 189 4.16 -15.15 15.06
C LEU A 189 2.74 -14.96 14.50
N ILE A 190 2.32 -13.70 14.40
CA ILE A 190 1.14 -13.28 13.66
C ILE A 190 1.59 -12.77 12.29
N TYR A 191 1.01 -13.34 11.25
CA TYR A 191 1.25 -12.95 9.87
C TYR A 191 0.03 -12.20 9.34
N SER A 192 0.22 -10.95 8.91
CA SER A 192 -0.85 -10.16 8.32
C SER A 192 -0.74 -10.14 6.80
N VAL A 193 -1.90 -10.16 6.15
CA VAL A 193 -2.06 -9.87 4.72
C VAL A 193 -3.09 -8.78 4.58
N TRP A 194 -2.70 -7.64 4.02
CA TRP A 194 -3.64 -6.60 3.57
C TRP A 194 -3.75 -6.64 2.06
N GLN A 195 -4.79 -7.28 1.54
CA GLN A 195 -5.10 -7.30 0.11
C GLN A 195 -6.00 -6.10 -0.22
N ARG A 196 -5.53 -5.22 -1.12
CA ARG A 196 -6.36 -4.12 -1.60
C ARG A 196 -7.49 -4.61 -2.48
N SER A 197 -8.61 -3.88 -2.47
CA SER A 197 -9.76 -4.16 -3.32
C SER A 197 -9.84 -3.25 -4.56
N ASP A 198 -9.06 -2.15 -4.57
CA ASP A 198 -8.97 -1.17 -5.65
C ASP A 198 -7.71 -1.35 -6.54
N SER A 199 -6.87 -2.34 -6.24
CA SER A 199 -5.61 -2.67 -6.93
C SER A 199 -5.24 -4.14 -6.65
N PRO A 200 -4.46 -4.81 -7.51
CA PRO A 200 -3.91 -6.12 -7.20
C PRO A 200 -2.90 -6.11 -6.04
N GLU A 201 -2.38 -4.95 -5.65
CA GLU A 201 -1.34 -4.84 -4.63
C GLU A 201 -1.78 -5.39 -3.24
N ALA A 202 -0.85 -6.04 -2.54
CA ALA A 202 -1.03 -6.49 -1.16
C ALA A 202 0.19 -6.16 -0.29
N PHE A 203 -0.03 -6.04 1.03
CA PHE A 203 1.00 -5.78 2.05
C PHE A 203 1.07 -6.93 3.05
N TYR A 204 2.26 -7.13 3.60
CA TYR A 204 2.58 -8.29 4.41
C TYR A 204 3.39 -7.89 5.64
N THR A 205 3.02 -8.41 6.81
CA THR A 205 3.79 -8.13 8.03
C THR A 205 3.92 -9.35 8.92
N CYS A 206 5.08 -9.52 9.54
CA CYS A 206 5.29 -10.47 10.63
C CYS A 206 5.35 -9.71 11.96
N SER A 207 4.51 -10.08 12.92
CA SER A 207 4.53 -9.56 14.29
C SER A 207 4.84 -10.72 15.25
N ASP A 208 5.98 -10.66 15.95
CA ASP A 208 6.31 -11.65 16.97
C ASP A 208 5.49 -11.42 18.23
N VAL A 209 4.98 -12.50 18.81
CA VAL A 209 4.15 -12.44 20.01
C VAL A 209 4.50 -13.53 21.01
N THR A 210 4.21 -13.29 22.28
CA THR A 210 4.33 -14.31 23.33
C THR A 210 3.01 -14.45 24.06
N PHE A 211 2.48 -15.67 24.06
CA PHE A 211 1.26 -16.04 24.75
C PHE A 211 1.55 -16.54 26.17
N GLY A 212 0.78 -16.07 27.14
CA GLY A 212 0.89 -16.48 28.54
C GLY A 212 1.99 -15.76 29.35
N GLY A 213 2.52 -14.65 28.84
CA GLY A 213 3.34 -13.71 29.61
C GLY A 213 2.48 -12.54 30.15
N GLU A 214 2.82 -11.99 31.31
CA GLU A 214 2.17 -10.80 31.84
C GLU A 214 2.31 -9.64 30.84
N SER A 215 1.19 -9.16 30.32
CA SER A 215 1.17 -7.89 29.57
C SER A 215 1.26 -6.74 30.57
N ALA A 216 2.21 -5.82 30.38
CA ALA A 216 2.10 -4.52 31.02
C ALA A 216 0.77 -3.88 30.57
N PRO A 217 -0.06 -3.35 31.48
CA PRO A 217 -1.29 -2.69 31.09
C PRO A 217 -0.96 -1.45 30.25
N ALA A 218 -1.71 -1.23 29.17
CA ALA A 218 -1.71 0.05 28.47
C ALA A 218 -2.23 1.13 29.43
N GLY A 219 -1.32 1.92 30.00
CA GLY A 219 -1.64 2.94 31.01
C GLY A 219 -2.17 4.23 30.40
N GLU A 220 -3.38 4.63 30.78
CA GLU A 220 -3.81 6.04 30.81
C GLU A 220 -2.98 6.82 31.87
N PRO A 221 -2.75 8.14 31.70
CA PRO A 221 -1.86 8.90 32.58
C PRO A 221 -2.58 9.29 33.89
N GLY A 222 -2.16 8.70 35.01
CA GLY A 222 -2.75 8.98 36.32
C GLY A 222 -1.74 8.95 37.46
N ALA A 223 -1.14 10.12 37.72
CA ALA A 223 -0.58 10.62 38.99
C ALA A 223 0.22 9.65 39.90
N GLU A 224 1.55 9.79 39.88
CA GLU A 224 2.44 9.27 40.92
C GLU A 224 2.65 10.27 42.07
N GLU A 225 2.86 9.74 43.27
CA GLU A 225 3.86 10.21 44.25
C GLU A 225 4.49 8.97 44.94
N PRO A 226 5.76 9.03 45.40
CA PRO A 226 6.67 7.88 45.33
C PRO A 226 6.86 7.13 46.66
N GLY A 227 7.10 5.81 46.55
CA GLY A 227 7.56 4.95 47.63
C GLY A 227 8.88 4.28 47.25
N ALA A 228 9.96 4.65 47.94
CA ALA A 228 11.32 4.23 47.67
C ALA A 228 11.62 2.76 48.02
N GLY A 229 12.44 2.11 47.17
CA GLY A 229 13.49 1.19 47.59
C GLY A 229 13.43 -0.24 47.04
N ALA A 230 14.25 -0.53 46.04
CA ALA A 230 15.34 -1.52 46.09
C ALA A 230 15.93 -1.71 44.68
N GLU A 231 17.22 -1.39 44.53
CA GLU A 231 18.02 -1.72 43.34
C GLU A 231 18.16 -3.23 43.20
N GLU A 232 17.59 -3.77 42.13
CA GLU A 232 18.21 -4.84 41.35
C GLU A 232 17.88 -4.54 39.89
N ALA A 233 18.88 -4.09 39.12
CA ALA A 233 18.73 -3.71 37.71
C ALA A 233 18.49 -4.96 36.85
N ALA A 234 17.27 -5.50 36.91
CA ALA A 234 16.68 -6.14 35.75
C ALA A 234 16.38 -4.99 34.78
N ALA A 235 17.04 -4.99 33.62
CA ALA A 235 16.61 -4.13 32.52
C ALA A 235 15.14 -4.50 32.23
N GLU A 236 14.22 -3.63 32.65
CA GLU A 236 12.84 -3.69 32.21
C GLU A 236 12.91 -3.62 30.69
N THR A 237 12.72 -4.76 30.03
CA THR A 237 12.70 -4.81 28.57
C THR A 237 11.38 -4.16 28.19
N GLU A 238 11.44 -2.88 27.79
CA GLU A 238 10.26 -2.18 27.30
C GLU A 238 9.60 -3.01 26.20
N ALA A 239 8.26 -3.08 26.24
CA ALA A 239 7.51 -3.79 25.22
C ALA A 239 7.81 -3.17 23.84
N PRO A 240 7.90 -3.98 22.78
CA PRO A 240 8.17 -3.44 21.45
C PRO A 240 7.07 -2.46 21.04
N ALA A 241 7.47 -1.33 20.48
CA ALA A 241 6.58 -0.24 20.12
C ALA A 241 6.56 -0.01 18.60
N ALA A 242 5.39 0.38 18.10
CA ALA A 242 5.27 0.93 16.76
C ALA A 242 5.89 2.34 16.70
N PRO A 243 6.33 2.82 15.53
CA PRO A 243 6.92 4.14 15.42
C PRO A 243 5.92 5.23 15.80
N THR A 244 6.39 6.21 16.55
CA THR A 244 5.59 7.39 16.91
C THR A 244 5.36 8.26 15.68
N ARG A 245 4.38 9.16 15.78
CA ARG A 245 4.14 10.12 14.70
C ARG A 245 5.35 11.02 14.43
N GLU A 246 6.05 11.43 15.49
CA GLU A 246 7.29 12.21 15.38
C GLU A 246 8.37 11.42 14.64
N GLN A 247 8.59 10.15 15.00
CA GLN A 247 9.53 9.28 14.28
C GLN A 247 9.16 9.12 12.79
N ILE A 248 7.87 8.95 12.48
CA ILE A 248 7.40 8.86 11.08
C ILE A 248 7.67 10.17 10.33
N GLU A 249 7.45 11.32 10.97
CA GLU A 249 7.71 12.64 10.37
C GLU A 249 9.20 12.88 10.14
N GLU A 250 10.06 12.53 11.10
CA GLU A 250 11.52 12.67 10.99
C GLU A 250 12.15 11.76 9.92
N GLY A 251 11.68 10.52 9.79
CA GLY A 251 12.22 9.59 8.80
C GLY A 251 11.66 9.76 7.39
N ARG A 252 10.67 10.64 7.18
CA ARG A 252 10.05 10.89 5.87
C ARG A 252 11.09 11.21 4.79
N ASP A 253 12.05 12.07 5.09
CA ASP A 253 13.08 12.49 4.14
C ASP A 253 14.11 11.39 3.82
N ARG A 254 14.12 10.31 4.61
CA ARG A 254 15.00 9.15 4.44
C ARG A 254 14.29 7.98 3.76
N SER A 255 12.96 8.01 3.72
CA SER A 255 12.14 7.05 2.99
C SER A 255 12.36 7.23 1.49
N SER A 256 12.68 6.13 0.80
CA SER A 256 12.66 6.07 -0.67
C SER A 256 11.24 5.84 -1.19
N VAL A 257 10.35 5.42 -0.29
CA VAL A 257 8.93 5.28 -0.55
C VAL A 257 8.31 6.66 -0.54
N SER A 258 7.86 7.08 -1.71
CA SER A 258 7.13 8.32 -1.84
C SER A 258 5.76 8.18 -1.21
N HIS A 259 5.51 8.99 -0.18
CA HIS A 259 4.20 9.16 0.43
C HIS A 259 3.20 9.92 -0.48
N ASP A 260 3.68 10.41 -1.63
CA ASP A 260 2.92 11.18 -2.63
C ASP A 260 3.01 10.56 -4.05
N GLY A 261 3.60 9.36 -4.22
CA GLY A 261 3.66 8.64 -5.50
C GLY A 261 4.96 7.88 -5.83
N HIS A 262 4.80 6.58 -6.10
CA HIS A 262 5.67 5.63 -6.83
C HIS A 262 6.90 5.05 -6.11
N GLY A 263 6.66 4.22 -5.09
CA GLY A 263 7.53 3.09 -4.76
C GLY A 263 7.29 1.89 -5.69
N GLY A 264 8.39 1.20 -5.99
CA GLY A 264 8.53 0.14 -6.97
C GLY A 264 10.00 0.16 -7.40
N ASP A 265 10.67 -0.98 -7.38
CA ASP A 265 12.10 -1.09 -7.72
C ASP A 265 12.31 -0.90 -9.25
N GLY A 266 11.95 0.28 -9.77
CA GLY A 266 12.22 0.72 -11.12
C GLY A 266 13.64 1.31 -11.21
N PRO A 267 14.30 1.24 -12.38
CA PRO A 267 15.72 1.56 -12.56
C PRO A 267 16.08 3.06 -12.41
N ASP A 268 15.22 3.90 -11.83
CA ASP A 268 15.37 5.35 -11.77
C ASP A 268 15.25 5.89 -10.32
N ALA A 269 15.95 5.26 -9.37
CA ALA A 269 16.26 5.94 -8.11
C ALA A 269 17.31 7.04 -8.40
N PRO A 270 17.03 8.33 -8.16
CA PRO A 270 18.00 9.37 -8.46
C PRO A 270 19.14 9.34 -7.42
N GLU A 271 20.36 9.14 -7.91
CA GLU A 271 21.58 9.34 -7.12
C GLU A 271 21.64 10.80 -6.62
N HIS A 272 21.72 10.97 -5.31
CA HIS A 272 21.94 12.27 -4.69
C HIS A 272 23.29 12.87 -5.13
N SER A 273 23.25 14.07 -5.71
CA SER A 273 24.43 14.93 -5.80
C SER A 273 24.09 16.39 -5.46
N GLY A 274 24.75 16.89 -4.41
CA GLY A 274 25.41 18.19 -4.43
C GLY A 274 24.57 19.46 -4.24
N HIS A 275 24.81 20.14 -3.12
CA HIS A 275 24.48 21.54 -2.83
C HIS A 275 24.50 22.51 -4.02
N SER A 276 23.57 23.49 -4.01
CA SER A 276 23.93 24.91 -4.00
C SER A 276 22.73 25.79 -3.58
N LYS A 277 23.02 26.73 -2.68
CA LYS A 277 22.22 27.90 -2.35
C LYS A 277 22.19 28.84 -3.56
N ASP A 278 21.05 29.48 -3.86
CA ASP A 278 21.03 30.94 -4.10
C ASP A 278 19.60 31.51 -4.16
N GLU A 279 19.56 32.83 -4.03
CA GLU A 279 18.52 33.76 -3.63
C GLU A 279 17.32 33.92 -4.59
N GLY A 280 16.18 34.37 -4.04
CA GLY A 280 14.98 34.75 -4.80
C GLY A 280 15.09 36.12 -5.48
N PRO A 281 14.06 36.49 -6.27
CA PRO A 281 13.44 37.79 -6.05
C PRO A 281 11.90 37.83 -6.17
N GLU A 282 11.35 38.84 -5.48
CA GLU A 282 9.96 39.30 -5.35
C GLU A 282 9.33 39.89 -6.65
N PRO A 283 8.00 40.19 -6.67
CA PRO A 283 7.11 40.00 -7.83
C PRO A 283 6.67 41.29 -8.55
N LEU A 284 6.11 41.16 -9.76
CA LEU A 284 5.31 42.19 -10.43
C LEU A 284 4.19 41.61 -11.32
N GLY A 285 2.93 41.91 -10.97
CA GLY A 285 2.02 42.69 -11.84
C GLY A 285 1.13 41.99 -12.88
N ASP A 286 -0.14 41.85 -12.50
CA ASP A 286 -1.39 42.18 -13.25
C ASP A 286 -1.91 41.30 -14.41
N GLY A 287 -3.11 40.75 -14.19
CA GLY A 287 -4.23 40.99 -15.11
C GLY A 287 -4.74 39.83 -15.99
N THR A 288 -5.95 39.37 -15.68
CA THR A 288 -7.04 38.91 -16.59
C THR A 288 -7.38 37.40 -16.59
N GLU A 289 -8.56 37.07 -16.06
CA GLU A 289 -9.24 35.78 -16.22
C GLU A 289 -9.78 35.55 -17.64
N PRO A 290 -10.03 34.29 -18.02
CA PRO A 290 -11.44 33.91 -18.12
C PRO A 290 -11.78 32.52 -17.56
N VAL A 291 -13.01 32.45 -17.05
CA VAL A 291 -13.80 31.27 -16.65
C VAL A 291 -13.85 30.22 -17.76
N GLY A 292 -13.50 28.97 -17.40
CA GLY A 292 -13.57 27.78 -18.25
C GLY A 292 -13.81 26.53 -17.40
N GLN A 293 -15.07 26.11 -17.41
CA GLN A 293 -15.67 24.84 -16.96
C GLN A 293 -14.67 23.66 -16.89
N ARG A 294 -14.47 23.08 -15.70
CA ARG A 294 -13.75 21.82 -15.51
C ARG A 294 -14.76 20.72 -15.21
N ASP A 295 -14.78 19.72 -16.07
CA ASP A 295 -15.48 18.46 -15.89
C ASP A 295 -14.93 17.73 -14.65
N GLU A 296 -15.84 17.22 -13.81
CA GLU A 296 -15.51 16.35 -12.68
C GLU A 296 -15.02 15.00 -13.21
N ALA A 297 -13.70 14.79 -13.19
CA ALA A 297 -13.11 13.47 -13.25
C ALA A 297 -13.22 12.86 -11.85
N HIS A 298 -13.87 11.69 -11.74
CA HIS A 298 -13.93 10.89 -10.52
C HIS A 298 -12.52 10.64 -9.98
N LEU A 299 -12.18 11.34 -8.90
CA LEU A 299 -11.03 11.06 -8.05
C LEU A 299 -11.35 9.87 -7.16
N ALA A 300 -10.33 9.07 -6.83
CA ALA A 300 -10.45 7.91 -5.96
C ALA A 300 -11.20 8.27 -4.67
N GLU A 301 -12.22 7.48 -4.37
CA GLU A 301 -13.18 7.73 -3.30
C GLU A 301 -12.53 7.42 -1.94
N THR A 302 -11.92 8.42 -1.32
CA THR A 302 -11.46 8.35 0.08
C THR A 302 -12.69 8.44 0.98
N GLY A 303 -13.11 7.32 1.55
CA GLY A 303 -14.32 7.24 2.38
C GLY A 303 -14.23 8.11 3.64
N GLY A 304 -15.12 9.08 3.73
CA GLY A 304 -15.42 9.87 4.92
C GLY A 304 -16.76 10.57 4.73
N GLU A 305 -17.85 9.92 5.14
CA GLU A 305 -19.20 10.44 4.94
C GLU A 305 -19.59 11.41 6.08
N ASP A 306 -19.91 12.66 5.74
CA ASP A 306 -20.83 13.49 6.51
C ASP A 306 -22.01 13.90 5.61
N ALA A 307 -23.21 13.61 6.11
CA ALA A 307 -24.47 13.64 5.37
C ALA A 307 -24.97 15.06 5.08
N THR A 308 -25.31 15.35 3.83
CA THR A 308 -26.52 16.15 3.49
C THR A 308 -26.97 15.82 2.06
N GLY A 309 -28.10 15.13 1.92
CA GLY A 309 -28.71 14.83 0.63
C GLY A 309 -29.46 16.02 0.03
N THR A 310 -29.48 16.15 -1.29
CA THR A 310 -30.68 15.99 -2.15
C THR A 310 -30.42 16.37 -3.61
N LEU A 311 -31.20 15.71 -4.49
CA LEU A 311 -31.55 16.00 -5.89
C LEU A 311 -30.76 15.27 -6.99
N ALA A 312 -31.15 14.02 -7.21
CA ALA A 312 -31.09 13.34 -8.49
C ALA A 312 -32.45 13.46 -9.22
N VAL A 313 -32.50 14.13 -10.38
CA VAL A 313 -33.56 13.96 -11.40
C VAL A 313 -32.97 14.18 -12.80
N GLY A 314 -33.17 13.19 -13.68
CA GLY A 314 -33.39 13.43 -15.11
C GLY A 314 -32.33 12.92 -16.06
N GLY A 315 -32.55 11.74 -16.63
CA GLY A 315 -31.72 11.21 -17.72
C GLY A 315 -32.40 10.07 -18.49
N ALA A 316 -33.53 10.36 -19.13
CA ALA A 316 -34.15 9.45 -20.09
C ALA A 316 -34.46 10.21 -21.39
N ALA A 317 -33.76 9.90 -22.49
CA ALA A 317 -34.31 9.83 -23.84
C ALA A 317 -33.23 9.57 -24.92
N ALA A 318 -33.67 8.87 -25.97
CA ALA A 318 -33.12 8.78 -27.33
C ALA A 318 -32.07 7.70 -27.66
N LEU A 319 -32.52 6.44 -27.67
CA LEU A 319 -32.08 5.44 -28.66
C LEU A 319 -33.18 5.27 -29.72
N ALA A 320 -32.98 5.85 -30.91
CA ALA A 320 -33.61 5.39 -32.14
C ALA A 320 -32.95 6.09 -33.34
N LEU A 321 -32.34 5.30 -34.25
CA LEU A 321 -32.50 5.35 -35.71
C LEU A 321 -31.39 4.53 -36.37
N GLY A 322 -31.64 3.23 -36.49
CA GLY A 322 -31.01 2.36 -37.48
C GLY A 322 -32.08 1.85 -38.43
N THR A 323 -31.96 2.15 -39.72
CA THR A 323 -32.35 1.36 -40.91
C THR A 323 -32.58 2.32 -42.09
N GLY A 324 -31.75 2.22 -43.13
CA GLY A 324 -31.99 3.07 -44.31
C GLY A 324 -31.00 3.06 -45.47
N VAL A 325 -29.99 2.18 -45.54
CA VAL A 325 -29.22 2.01 -46.81
C VAL A 325 -28.74 0.56 -46.98
N VAL A 326 -29.67 -0.33 -47.31
CA VAL A 326 -29.36 -1.54 -48.10
C VAL A 326 -30.37 -1.55 -49.25
N ALA A 327 -29.92 -1.95 -50.44
CA ALA A 327 -30.74 -2.26 -51.64
C ALA A 327 -30.79 -1.25 -52.80
N LEU A 328 -29.66 -0.66 -53.22
CA LEU A 328 -29.57 -0.05 -54.56
C LEU A 328 -28.39 -0.48 -55.45
N THR A 329 -27.46 -1.32 -54.99
CA THR A 329 -26.32 -1.77 -55.81
C THR A 329 -26.34 -3.25 -56.22
N LEU A 330 -27.29 -4.06 -55.74
CA LEU A 330 -27.45 -5.46 -56.20
C LEU A 330 -28.54 -5.66 -57.27
N ARG A 331 -29.34 -4.63 -57.60
CA ARG A 331 -30.35 -4.71 -58.68
C ARG A 331 -29.82 -4.40 -60.09
N ARG A 332 -28.54 -4.00 -60.24
CA ARG A 332 -27.93 -3.69 -61.54
C ARG A 332 -27.15 -4.85 -62.19
N ARG A 333 -27.06 -6.03 -61.56
CA ARG A 333 -26.42 -7.22 -62.17
C ARG A 333 -27.38 -8.33 -62.65
N ALA A 334 -28.69 -8.18 -62.45
CA ALA A 334 -29.68 -9.21 -62.83
C ALA A 334 -30.50 -8.89 -64.11
N LEU A 335 -30.37 -7.70 -64.71
CA LEU A 335 -31.12 -7.31 -65.92
C LEU A 335 -30.28 -7.25 -67.20
N GLY A 336 -29.02 -7.69 -67.16
CA GLY A 336 -28.15 -7.79 -68.34
C GLY A 336 -28.19 -9.15 -69.07
N ARG A 337 -29.14 -10.04 -68.74
CA ARG A 337 -29.08 -11.44 -69.22
C ARG A 337 -30.32 -12.00 -69.93
N HIS A 338 -31.33 -11.17 -70.24
CA HIS A 338 -32.45 -11.59 -71.10
C HIS A 338 -32.97 -10.44 -71.98
N ARG A 339 -32.22 -10.13 -73.04
CA ARG A 339 -32.72 -9.66 -74.34
C ARG A 339 -31.72 -10.10 -75.42
N ALA A 340 -31.83 -11.37 -75.77
CA ALA A 340 -32.03 -11.79 -77.15
C ALA A 340 -33.54 -11.97 -77.33
#